data_AF-R7LWZ7-F1
#
_entry.id   AF-R7LWZ7-F1
#
_cell.length_a   1.000
_cell.length_b   1.000
_cell.length_c   1.000
_cell.angle_alpha   90.00
_cell.angle_beta   90.00
_cell.angle_gamma   90.00
#
_symmetry.space_group_name_H-M   'P 1'
#
loop_
_entity.id
_entity.type
_entity.pdbx_description
1 polymer ?
#
loop_
_entity_poly.entity_id
_entity_poly.type
_entity_poly.pdbx_seq_one_letter_code
_entity_poly.pdbx_strand_id
1 'polypeptide(L)' 'MKMLEKLKEYENQYVFMRWATGGEYGKLMFVGEDFVEFNIIDIDTMSYKETMVIYSPLILEVAIGGADIARIVAELSLKS' A
#
# COMPACT_ATOMS: atom_id res chain seq x y z
N MET A 1 -16.92 2.18 7.28
CA MET A 1 -16.99 3.44 6.50
C MET A 1 -15.84 4.40 6.82
N LYS A 2 -15.63 4.85 8.07
CA LYS A 2 -14.56 5.84 8.40
C LYS A 2 -13.13 5.50 7.94
N MET A 3 -12.76 4.22 7.91
CA MET A 3 -11.41 3.80 7.49
C MET A 3 -11.17 4.00 5.99
N LEU A 4 -12.10 3.58 5.14
CA LEU A 4 -11.94 3.67 3.68
C LEU A 4 -12.00 5.12 3.20
N GLU A 5 -12.88 5.92 3.80
CA GLU A 5 -12.93 7.37 3.55
C GLU A 5 -11.58 8.02 3.82
N LYS A 6 -10.96 7.69 4.96
CA LYS A 6 -9.63 8.19 5.30
C LYS A 6 -8.54 7.60 4.40
N LEU A 7 -8.63 6.32 4.06
CA LEU A 7 -7.66 5.64 3.19
C LEU A 7 -7.63 6.25 1.79
N LYS A 8 -8.77 6.77 1.32
CA LYS A 8 -8.90 7.45 0.03
C LYS A 8 -8.02 8.69 -0.09
N GLU A 9 -7.75 9.39 1.02
CA GLU A 9 -6.81 10.52 1.06
C GLU A 9 -5.35 10.10 0.77
N TYR A 10 -5.05 8.80 0.86
CA TYR A 10 -3.72 8.23 0.66
C TYR A 10 -3.60 7.45 -0.66
N GLU A 11 -4.56 7.57 -1.58
CA GLU A 11 -4.41 7.05 -2.94
C GLU A 11 -3.12 7.58 -3.58
N ASN A 12 -2.47 6.71 -4.34
CA ASN A 12 -1.15 6.89 -4.94
C ASN A 12 0.02 7.04 -3.96
N GLN A 13 -0.16 6.83 -2.66
CA GLN A 13 0.92 6.83 -1.69
C GLN A 13 1.48 5.43 -1.43
N TYR A 14 2.75 5.36 -1.07
CA TYR A 14 3.38 4.14 -0.59
C TYR A 14 3.02 3.92 0.88
N VAL A 15 2.50 2.74 1.17
CA VAL A 15 2.05 2.34 2.50
C VAL A 15 2.52 0.92 2.80
N PHE A 16 2.54 0.59 4.07
CA PHE A 16 2.50 -0.80 4.50
C PHE A 16 1.06 -1.17 4.79
N MET A 17 0.60 -2.29 4.23
CA MET A 17 -0.75 -2.77 4.43
C MET A 17 -0.72 -4.20 4.94
N ARG A 18 -1.48 -4.50 6.00
CA ARG A 18 -1.68 -5.85 6.55
C ARG A 18 -3.13 -6.26 6.41
N TRP A 19 -3.35 -7.45 5.88
CA TRP A 19 -4.66 -8.07 5.74
C TRP A 19 -4.63 -9.52 6.28
N ALA A 20 -5.77 -10.21 6.23
CA ALA A 20 -5.94 -11.51 6.86
C ALA A 20 -4.90 -12.59 6.47
N THR A 21 -4.35 -12.54 5.25
CA THR A 21 -3.45 -13.58 4.72
C THR A 21 -2.01 -13.12 4.52
N GLY A 22 -1.70 -11.85 4.78
CA GLY A 22 -0.36 -11.30 4.54
C GLY A 22 -0.23 -9.82 4.88
N GLY A 23 0.97 -9.28 4.69
CA GLY A 23 1.21 -7.85 4.81
C GLY A 23 2.46 -7.44 4.07
N GLU A 24 2.35 -6.40 3.27
CA GLU A 24 3.36 -6.02 2.28
C GLU A 24 3.50 -4.51 2.18
N TYR A 25 4.65 -4.08 1.66
CA TYR A 25 4.87 -2.70 1.24
C TYR A 25 4.42 -2.54 -0.21
N GLY A 26 3.82 -1.40 -0.52
CA GLY A 26 3.30 -1.18 -1.86
C GLY A 26 2.64 0.17 -2.02
N LYS A 27 2.20 0.45 -3.24
CA LYS A 27 1.46 1.66 -3.59
C LYS A 27 -0.03 1.38 -3.50
N LEU A 28 -0.74 2.18 -2.72
CA LEU A 28 -2.19 2.18 -2.71
C LEU A 28 -2.69 2.80 -4.01
N MET A 29 -3.25 2.02 -4.92
CA MET A 29 -3.63 2.48 -6.25
C MET A 29 -5.03 3.08 -6.28
N PHE A 30 -5.98 2.42 -5.63
CA PHE A 30 -7.38 2.81 -5.63
C PHE A 30 -8.11 2.32 -4.38
N VAL A 31 -8.99 3.16 -3.84
CA VAL A 31 -9.87 2.83 -2.71
C VAL A 31 -11.33 2.86 -3.19
N GLY A 32 -11.89 1.67 -3.36
CA GLY A 32 -13.29 1.44 -3.68
C GLY A 32 -14.20 1.48 -2.45
N GLU A 33 -15.48 1.15 -2.65
CA GLU A 33 -16.46 1.11 -1.56
C GLU A 33 -16.24 -0.09 -0.62
N ASP A 34 -15.80 -1.23 -1.17
CA ASP A 34 -15.64 -2.50 -0.47
C ASP A 34 -14.31 -3.22 -0.77
N PHE A 35 -13.46 -2.64 -1.61
CA PHE A 35 -12.12 -3.16 -1.91
C PHE A 35 -11.08 -2.05 -2.05
N VAL A 36 -9.81 -2.46 -2.09
CA VAL A 36 -8.66 -1.62 -2.43
C VAL A 36 -7.77 -2.33 -3.44
N GLU A 37 -7.22 -1.57 -4.37
CA GLU A 37 -6.16 -2.02 -5.27
C GLU A 37 -4.81 -1.61 -4.71
N PHE A 38 -3.92 -2.59 -4.55
CA PHE A 38 -2.63 -2.43 -3.91
C PHE A 38 -1.52 -3.03 -4.77
N ASN A 39 -0.56 -2.21 -5.17
CA ASN A 39 0.55 -2.65 -6.02
C ASN A 39 1.79 -2.91 -5.15
N ILE A 40 2.12 -4.18 -4.97
CA ILE A 40 3.17 -4.65 -4.08
C ILE A 40 4.54 -4.36 -4.67
N ILE A 41 5.44 -3.87 -3.81
CA ILE A 41 6.84 -3.63 -4.14
C ILE A 41 7.70 -4.69 -3.46
N ASP A 42 8.58 -5.28 -4.26
CA ASP A 42 9.68 -6.08 -3.75
C ASP A 42 10.72 -5.14 -3.11
N ILE A 43 10.87 -5.24 -1.78
CA ILE A 43 11.72 -4.35 -0.98
C ILE A 43 13.23 -4.62 -1.09
N ASP A 44 13.63 -5.66 -1.82
CA ASP A 44 15.04 -5.94 -2.10
C ASP A 44 15.44 -5.35 -3.46
N THR A 45 14.53 -5.38 -4.43
CA THR A 45 14.78 -4.94 -5.81
C THR A 45 14.19 -3.57 -6.14
N MET A 46 13.29 -3.04 -5.31
CA MET A 46 12.47 -1.84 -5.58
C MET A 46 11.73 -1.94 -6.91
N SER A 47 11.20 -3.12 -7.23
CA SER A 47 10.39 -3.37 -8.43
C SER A 47 8.96 -3.77 -8.07
N TYR A 48 8.02 -3.44 -8.94
CA TYR A 48 6.63 -3.87 -8.75
C TYR A 48 6.52 -5.37 -9.01
N LYS A 49 5.94 -6.08 -8.05
CA LYS A 49 5.81 -7.54 -8.07
C LYS A 49 4.43 -7.96 -8.55
N GLU A 50 3.38 -7.43 -7.93
CA GLU A 50 2.00 -7.88 -8.12
C GLU A 50 1.02 -6.78 -7.76
N THR A 51 -0.11 -6.70 -8.49
CA THR A 51 -1.26 -5.90 -8.08
C THR A 51 -2.31 -6.81 -7.43
N MET A 52 -2.61 -6.55 -6.17
CA MET A 52 -3.64 -7.25 -5.41
C MET A 52 -4.92 -6.42 -5.28
N VAL A 53 -6.06 -7.09 -5.34
CA VAL A 53 -7.37 -6.55 -4.96
C VAL A 53 -7.76 -7.14 -3.61
N ILE A 54 -7.83 -6.30 -2.58
CA ILE A 54 -8.06 -6.74 -1.20
C ILE A 54 -9.47 -6.31 -0.78
N TYR A 55 -10.29 -7.27 -0.34
CA TYR A 55 -11.59 -6.99 0.26
C TYR A 55 -11.39 -6.19 1.55
N SER A 56 -11.94 -4.98 1.59
CA SER A 56 -11.64 -3.97 2.62
C SER A 56 -11.86 -4.45 4.07
N PRO A 57 -12.90 -5.24 4.38
CA PRO A 57 -13.07 -5.81 5.72
C PRO A 57 -11.96 -6.77 6.18
N LEU A 58 -11.10 -7.26 5.28
CA LEU A 58 -9.96 -8.11 5.63
C LEU A 58 -8.71 -7.30 5.99
N ILE A 59 -8.72 -5.98 5.81
CA ILE A 59 -7.59 -5.12 6.16
C ILE A 59 -7.57 -4.95 7.68
N LEU A 60 -6.43 -5.28 8.27
CA LEU A 60 -6.20 -5.24 9.70
C LEU A 60 -5.45 -3.96 10.11
N GLU A 61 -4.51 -3.52 9.26
CA GLU A 61 -3.67 -2.36 9.54
C GLU A 61 -3.23 -1.68 8.24
N VAL A 62 -3.15 -0.35 8.27
CA VAL A 62 -2.44 0.44 7.26
C VAL A 62 -1.52 1.40 8.00
N ALA A 63 -0.22 1.34 7.71
CA ALA A 63 0.76 2.28 8.22
C ALA A 63 1.18 3.23 7.10
N ILE A 64 1.00 4.52 7.34
CA ILE A 64 1.32 5.60 6.40
C ILE A 64 2.55 6.33 6.95
N GLY A 65 3.68 6.17 6.27
CA GLY A 65 4.97 6.74 6.66
C GLY A 65 5.80 5.87 7.62
N GLY A 66 6.89 6.45 8.14
CA GLY A 66 7.92 5.71 8.87
C GLY A 66 9.20 5.55 8.06
N ALA A 67 10.28 5.12 8.73
CA ALA A 67 11.61 5.07 8.14
C ALA A 67 11.67 4.16 6.89
N ASP A 68 10.99 3.01 6.94
CA ASP A 68 10.96 2.06 5.82
C ASP A 68 10.23 2.63 4.60
N ILE A 69 9.07 3.26 4.79
CA ILE A 69 8.33 3.90 3.69
C ILE A 69 9.12 5.06 3.10
N ALA A 70 9.75 5.88 3.95
CA ALA A 70 10.60 6.98 3.49
C ALA A 70 11.78 6.47 2.64
N ARG A 71 12.39 5.35 3.04
CA ARG A 71 13.44 4.68 2.27
C ARG A 71 12.95 4.20 0.91
N ILE A 72 11.83 3.49 0.87
CA ILE A 72 11.23 2.99 -0.39
C ILE A 72 10.94 4.14 -1.36
N VAL A 73 10.33 5.22 -0.86
CA VAL A 73 10.05 6.43 -1.67
C VAL A 73 11.34 7.01 -2.25
N ALA A 74 12.38 7.14 -1.43
CA ALA A 74 13.66 7.69 -1.86
C ALA A 74 14.33 6.81 -2.93
N GLU A 75 14.39 5.49 -2.71
CA GLU A 75 15.02 4.56 -3.66
C GLU A 75 14.28 4.50 -5.00
N LEU A 76 12.93 4.54 -4.99
CA LEU A 76 12.13 4.57 -6.22
C LEU A 76 12.31 5.88 -6.98
N SER A 77 12.48 7.00 -6.27
CA SER A 77 12.70 8.32 -6.88
C SER A 77 14.10 8.47 -7.50
N LEU A 78 15.08 7.68 -7.06
CA LEU A 78 16.41 7.63 -7.67
C LEU A 78 16.45 6.80 -8.96
N LYS A 79 15.47 5.92 -9.17
CA LYS A 79 15.35 5.08 -10.37
C LYS A 79 14.51 5.70 -11.48
N SER A 80 13.76 6.77 -11.19
CA SER A 80 12.86 7.47 -12.13
C SER A 80 13.56 8.51 -12.99
#